data_AF-A0A5A7NIK8-F1
#
_entry.id   AF-A0A5A7NIK8-F1
#
_cell.length_a   1.000
_cell.length_b   1.000
_cell.length_c   1.000
_cell.angle_alpha   90.00
_cell.angle_beta   90.00
_cell.angle_gamma   90.00
#
_symmetry.space_group_name_H-M   'P 1'
#
loop_
_entity.id
_entity.type
_entity.pdbx_description
1 polymer ?
#
loop_
_entity_poly.entity_id
_entity_poly.type
_entity_poly.pdbx_seq_one_letter_code
_entity_poly.pdbx_strand_id
1 'polypeptide(L)'
;MTHRSKSATPRWKLENGTPVTAHDLATEIKGVPRTKFWRLSHLAILWPMEADPDSLEKEDGFADGFVLELVPTQTGVDWLLQPVDADAQHRITGSETDGPSAVAAAFQHLDDMAEKRRKERERMPDASSPDSLI
;
A
#
# COMPACT_ATOMS: atom_id res chain seq x y z
N MET A 1 19.72 8.73 -25.73
CA MET A 1 19.77 7.65 -24.73
C MET A 1 18.46 7.63 -23.98
N THR A 2 17.52 6.80 -24.43
CA THR A 2 16.23 6.60 -23.76
C THR A 2 16.48 5.69 -22.56
N HIS A 3 16.43 6.26 -21.35
CA HIS A 3 16.29 5.47 -20.14
C HIS A 3 14.95 4.73 -20.24
N ARG A 4 14.97 3.47 -20.69
CA ARG A 4 13.94 2.51 -20.33
C ARG A 4 14.04 2.38 -18.82
N SER A 5 13.21 3.13 -18.10
CA SER A 5 12.91 2.83 -16.71
C SER A 5 12.53 1.36 -16.69
N LYS A 6 13.36 0.52 -16.07
CA LYS A 6 12.97 -0.85 -15.73
C LYS A 6 11.59 -0.71 -15.08
N SER A 7 10.57 -1.32 -15.66
CA SER A 7 9.28 -1.43 -15.01
C SER A 7 9.56 -2.05 -13.64
N ALA A 8 9.47 -1.26 -12.58
CA ALA A 8 9.62 -1.77 -11.24
C ALA A 8 8.61 -2.91 -11.11
N THR A 9 9.08 -4.11 -10.78
CA THR A 9 8.16 -5.23 -10.55
C THR A 9 7.17 -4.78 -9.48
N PRO A 10 5.85 -4.81 -9.76
CA PRO A 10 4.85 -4.31 -8.83
C PRO A 10 4.92 -5.13 -7.54
N ARG A 11 4.97 -4.42 -6.40
CA ARG A 11 4.96 -5.01 -5.06
C ARG A 11 3.57 -5.02 -4.43
N TRP A 12 2.62 -4.35 -5.07
CA TRP A 12 1.28 -4.11 -4.57
C TRP A 12 0.25 -4.50 -5.63
N LYS A 13 -0.92 -4.96 -5.18
CA LYS A 13 -2.07 -5.28 -6.04
C LYS A 13 -3.38 -4.74 -5.47
N LEU A 14 -4.35 -4.54 -6.35
CA LEU A 14 -5.75 -4.31 -6.00
C LEU A 14 -6.41 -5.63 -5.56
N GLU A 15 -7.59 -5.54 -4.94
CA GLU A 15 -8.39 -6.68 -4.47
C GLU A 15 -8.58 -7.77 -5.54
N ASN A 16 -8.84 -7.38 -6.80
CA ASN A 16 -9.03 -8.32 -7.90
C ASN A 16 -7.74 -8.95 -8.45
N GLY A 17 -6.60 -8.74 -7.79
CA GLY A 17 -5.29 -9.26 -8.18
C GLY A 17 -4.54 -8.42 -9.21
N THR A 18 -5.09 -7.30 -9.68
CA THR A 18 -4.41 -6.42 -10.65
C THR A 18 -3.16 -5.79 -10.02
N PRO A 19 -1.96 -6.02 -10.55
CA PRO A 19 -0.75 -5.41 -10.03
C PRO A 19 -0.77 -3.89 -10.25
N VAL A 20 -0.31 -3.13 -9.26
CA VAL A 20 -0.30 -1.66 -9.30
C VAL A 20 1.05 -1.10 -8.88
N THR A 21 1.52 -0.09 -9.61
CA THR A 21 2.68 0.72 -9.24
C THR A 21 2.24 2.11 -8.79
N ALA A 22 3.14 2.82 -8.09
CA ALA A 22 2.91 4.23 -7.75
C ALA A 22 2.63 5.10 -9.00
N HIS A 23 3.23 4.75 -10.15
CA HIS A 23 3.02 5.48 -11.40
C HIS A 23 1.60 5.31 -11.95
N ASP A 24 1.03 4.11 -11.84
CA ASP A 24 -0.31 3.79 -12.33
C ASP A 24 -1.35 4.61 -11.56
N LEU A 25 -1.29 4.59 -10.22
CA LEU A 25 -2.14 5.40 -9.34
C LEU A 25 -1.97 6.90 -9.57
N ALA A 26 -0.72 7.37 -9.70
CA ALA A 26 -0.45 8.79 -9.97
C ALA A 26 -1.01 9.24 -11.33
N THR A 27 -1.07 8.34 -12.32
CA THR A 27 -1.65 8.62 -13.63
C THR A 27 -3.17 8.69 -13.56
N GLU A 28 -3.79 7.78 -12.81
CA GLU A 28 -5.25 7.78 -12.58
C GLU A 28 -5.71 9.09 -11.92
N ILE A 29 -5.01 9.56 -10.89
CA ILE A 29 -5.30 10.83 -10.21
C ILE A 29 -5.19 12.04 -11.15
N LYS A 30 -4.31 11.99 -12.16
CA LYS A 30 -4.19 13.06 -13.17
C LYS A 30 -5.30 13.01 -14.22
N GLY A 31 -5.88 11.84 -14.48
CA GLY A 31 -6.90 11.63 -15.51
C GLY A 31 -8.29 12.13 -15.13
N VAL A 32 -8.57 12.33 -13.84
CA VAL A 32 -9.85 12.84 -13.35
C VAL A 32 -9.92 14.36 -13.50
N PRO A 33 -10.94 14.93 -14.18
CA PRO A 33 -10.99 16.35 -14.45
C PRO A 33 -11.02 17.15 -13.14
N ARG A 34 -10.10 18.14 -13.05
CA ARG A 34 -10.01 19.15 -11.99
C ARG A 34 -11.25 20.04 -11.97
N THR A 35 -12.40 19.51 -11.55
CA THR A 35 -13.60 20.31 -11.37
C THR A 35 -13.50 21.13 -10.09
N LYS A 36 -14.13 22.32 -10.07
CA LYS A 36 -14.23 23.25 -8.92
C LYS A 36 -14.83 22.65 -7.63
N PHE A 37 -15.14 21.37 -7.66
CA PHE A 37 -15.52 20.50 -6.56
C PHE A 37 -14.61 19.27 -6.69
N TRP A 38 -13.44 19.26 -6.03
CA TRP A 38 -12.67 18.02 -5.87
C TRP A 38 -13.57 17.08 -5.06
N ARG A 39 -14.33 16.24 -5.75
CA ARG A 39 -15.17 15.23 -5.10
C ARG A 39 -14.24 14.22 -4.46
N LEU A 40 -14.39 14.13 -3.13
CA LEU A 40 -14.29 12.96 -2.25
C LEU A 40 -13.06 12.07 -2.48
N SER A 41 -12.27 11.93 -1.42
CA SER A 41 -11.02 11.18 -1.34
C SER A 41 -10.84 10.02 -2.33
N HIS A 42 -9.66 9.94 -2.95
CA HIS A 42 -9.31 8.74 -3.71
C HIS A 42 -8.94 7.66 -2.70
N LEU A 43 -9.69 6.56 -2.72
CA LEU A 43 -9.47 5.42 -1.85
C LEU A 43 -9.00 4.24 -2.70
N ALA A 44 -7.87 3.66 -2.34
CA ALA A 44 -7.36 2.42 -2.90
C ALA A 44 -7.15 1.42 -1.78
N ILE A 45 -7.62 0.18 -1.96
CA ILE A 45 -7.32 -0.92 -1.03
C ILE A 45 -6.24 -1.77 -1.67
N LEU A 46 -5.14 -1.96 -0.94
CA LEU A 46 -3.88 -2.46 -1.44
C LEU A 46 -3.42 -3.63 -0.59
N TRP A 47 -3.01 -4.71 -1.24
CA TRP A 47 -2.34 -5.84 -0.60
C TRP A 47 -0.94 -6.05 -1.18
N PRO A 48 -0.01 -6.59 -0.39
CA PRO A 48 1.21 -7.18 -0.93
C PRO A 48 0.90 -8.23 -2.00
N MET A 49 1.81 -8.45 -2.95
CA MET A 49 1.60 -9.41 -4.04
C MET A 49 1.35 -10.84 -3.54
N GLU A 50 2.07 -11.21 -2.50
CA GLU A 50 2.07 -12.52 -1.85
C GLU A 50 0.84 -12.79 -0.97
N ALA A 51 0.17 -11.74 -0.49
CA ALA A 51 -0.98 -11.89 0.41
C ALA A 51 -2.23 -12.31 -0.37
N ASP A 52 -3.05 -13.18 0.22
CA ASP A 52 -4.37 -13.56 -0.28
C ASP A 52 -5.46 -12.74 0.42
N PRO A 53 -6.12 -11.77 -0.26
CA PRO A 53 -7.16 -10.95 0.35
C PRO A 53 -8.38 -11.75 0.86
N ASP A 54 -8.61 -12.96 0.33
CA ASP A 54 -9.73 -13.82 0.75
C ASP A 54 -9.39 -14.69 1.97
N SER A 55 -8.11 -14.79 2.34
CA SER A 55 -7.67 -15.56 3.49
C SER A 55 -7.91 -14.79 4.80
N LEU A 56 -8.57 -15.44 5.76
CA LEU A 56 -8.76 -14.91 7.11
C LEU A 56 -7.59 -15.24 8.05
N GLU A 57 -6.52 -15.87 7.54
CA GLU A 57 -5.30 -16.06 8.29
C GLU A 57 -4.65 -14.71 8.62
N LYS A 58 -4.00 -14.63 9.79
CA LYS A 58 -3.40 -13.38 10.26
C LYS A 58 -2.14 -12.99 9.48
N GLU A 59 -1.44 -13.96 8.92
CA GLU A 59 -0.26 -13.74 8.09
C GLU A 59 -0.60 -14.07 6.64
N ASP A 60 -0.08 -13.27 5.70
CA ASP A 60 -0.27 -13.44 4.26
C ASP A 60 -1.73 -13.48 3.82
N GLY A 61 -2.62 -12.93 4.64
CA GLY A 61 -4.06 -12.88 4.42
C GLY A 61 -4.62 -11.47 4.36
N PHE A 62 -5.93 -11.35 4.57
CA PHE A 62 -6.67 -10.10 4.57
C PHE A 62 -6.00 -9.02 5.45
N ALA A 63 -5.51 -9.40 6.64
CA ALA A 63 -4.92 -8.50 7.63
C ALA A 63 -3.65 -7.76 7.14
N ASP A 64 -2.99 -8.24 6.09
CA ASP A 64 -1.83 -7.56 5.51
C ASP A 64 -2.21 -6.37 4.61
N GLY A 65 -3.51 -6.13 4.38
CA GLY A 65 -4.03 -5.07 3.55
C GLY A 65 -3.95 -3.66 4.14
N PHE A 66 -3.97 -2.67 3.26
CA PHE A 66 -4.00 -1.25 3.60
C PHE A 66 -5.02 -0.50 2.76
N VAL A 67 -5.71 0.45 3.38
CA VAL A 67 -6.48 1.49 2.70
C VAL A 67 -5.58 2.72 2.55
N LEU A 68 -5.30 3.12 1.32
CA LEU A 68 -4.72 4.41 0.98
C LEU A 68 -5.83 5.39 0.64
N GLU A 69 -5.91 6.48 1.40
CA GLU A 69 -6.79 7.60 1.16
C GLU A 69 -5.99 8.85 0.76
N LEU A 70 -6.39 9.53 -0.31
CA LEU A 70 -5.81 10.81 -0.73
C LEU A 70 -6.87 11.91 -0.63
N VAL A 71 -6.61 12.90 0.21
CA VAL A 71 -7.52 14.00 0.52
C VAL A 71 -6.94 15.32 -0.01
N PRO A 72 -7.61 15.98 -0.95
CA PRO A 72 -7.21 17.33 -1.35
C PRO A 72 -7.26 18.34 -0.22
N THR A 73 -6.28 19.23 -0.21
CA THR A 73 -6.26 20.41 0.66
C THR A 73 -6.09 21.69 -0.16
N GLN A 74 -6.17 22.85 0.50
CA GLN A 74 -5.95 24.15 -0.17
C GLN A 74 -4.51 24.30 -0.69
N THR A 75 -3.56 23.62 -0.07
CA THR A 75 -2.12 23.77 -0.31
C THR A 75 -1.47 22.53 -0.94
N GLY A 76 -2.22 21.45 -1.15
CA GLY A 76 -1.67 20.19 -1.65
C GLY A 76 -2.63 19.01 -1.52
N VAL A 77 -2.08 17.87 -1.13
CA VAL A 77 -2.79 16.60 -0.93
C VAL A 77 -2.30 15.97 0.36
N ASP A 78 -3.21 15.74 1.29
CA ASP A 78 -2.97 14.88 2.44
C ASP A 78 -3.16 13.43 2.00
N TRP A 79 -2.33 12.54 2.52
CA TRP A 79 -2.45 11.11 2.30
C TRP A 79 -2.49 10.37 3.62
N LEU A 80 -3.20 9.25 3.64
CA LEU A 80 -3.42 8.42 4.82
C LEU A 80 -3.37 6.94 4.44
N LEU A 81 -2.63 6.17 5.23
CA LEU A 81 -2.59 4.72 5.18
C LEU A 81 -3.24 4.16 6.45
N GLN A 82 -4.28 3.34 6.28
CA GLN A 82 -4.97 2.64 7.35
C GLN A 82 -4.79 1.13 7.13
N PRO A 83 -4.09 0.40 8.01
CA PRO A 83 -4.13 -1.06 7.99
C PRO A 83 -5.57 -1.55 8.15
N VAL A 84 -6.00 -2.53 7.37
CA VAL A 84 -7.41 -3.00 7.34
C VAL A 84 -7.84 -3.68 8.65
N ASP A 85 -6.88 -4.22 9.41
CA ASP A 85 -7.11 -4.93 10.67
C ASP A 85 -6.87 -4.08 11.92
N ALA A 86 -6.52 -2.79 11.75
CA ALA A 86 -6.09 -1.92 12.84
C ALA A 86 -7.06 -0.76 13.10
N ASP A 87 -7.04 -0.24 14.33
CA ASP A 87 -7.79 0.96 14.68
C ASP A 87 -7.17 2.25 14.09
N ALA A 88 -7.96 3.33 14.10
CA ALA A 88 -7.59 4.64 13.59
C ALA A 88 -6.30 5.23 14.21
N GLN A 89 -5.87 4.77 15.38
CA GLN A 89 -4.64 5.24 16.02
C GLN A 89 -3.36 4.75 15.30
N HIS A 90 -3.47 3.70 14.48
CA HIS A 90 -2.35 3.15 13.71
C HIS A 90 -2.23 3.76 12.31
N ARG A 91 -3.04 4.80 12.02
CA ARG A 91 -2.98 5.52 10.75
C ARG A 91 -1.62 6.18 10.58
N ILE A 92 -1.08 6.05 9.39
CA ILE A 92 0.10 6.79 8.96
C ILE A 92 -0.39 7.90 8.03
N THR A 93 0.02 9.13 8.29
CA THR A 93 -0.43 10.30 7.52
C THR A 93 0.74 11.13 7.06
N GLY A 94 0.59 11.77 5.91
CA GLY A 94 1.52 12.80 5.45
C GLY A 94 0.82 13.79 4.51
N SER A 95 1.59 14.77 4.04
CA SER A 95 1.09 15.82 3.17
C SER A 95 2.14 16.13 2.10
N GLU A 96 1.69 16.33 0.88
CA GLU A 96 2.55 16.64 -0.27
C GLU A 96 1.94 17.76 -1.12
N THR A 97 2.77 18.40 -1.96
CA THR A 97 2.33 19.53 -2.78
C THR A 97 1.45 19.13 -3.96
N ASP A 98 1.49 17.86 -4.38
CA ASP A 98 0.69 17.31 -5.46
C ASP A 98 0.40 15.82 -5.28
N GLY A 99 -0.59 15.32 -6.03
CA GLY A 99 -1.03 13.92 -5.96
C GLY A 99 0.06 12.89 -6.29
N PRO A 100 0.86 13.05 -7.35
CA PRO A 100 1.97 12.14 -7.64
C PRO A 100 2.98 12.02 -6.50
N SER A 101 3.33 13.13 -5.88
CA SER A 101 4.24 13.16 -4.74
C SER A 101 3.60 12.48 -3.52
N ALA A 102 2.32 12.74 -3.27
CA ALA A 102 1.54 12.07 -2.21
C ALA A 102 1.51 10.54 -2.38
N VAL A 103 1.26 10.05 -3.60
CA VAL A 103 1.28 8.62 -3.91
C VAL A 103 2.67 8.03 -3.71
N ALA A 104 3.72 8.71 -4.20
CA ALA A 104 5.09 8.24 -4.04
C ALA A 104 5.50 8.14 -2.57
N ALA A 105 5.15 9.15 -1.76
CA ALA A 105 5.41 9.15 -0.32
C ALA A 105 4.65 8.02 0.40
N ALA A 106 3.36 7.83 0.11
CA ALA A 106 2.58 6.74 0.68
C ALA A 106 3.15 5.35 0.30
N PHE A 107 3.55 5.16 -0.96
CA PHE A 107 4.14 3.90 -1.41
C PHE A 107 5.50 3.62 -0.77
N GLN A 108 6.31 4.65 -0.50
CA GLN A 108 7.56 4.48 0.24
C GLN A 108 7.30 3.92 1.65
N HIS A 109 6.28 4.43 2.35
CA HIS A 109 5.90 3.92 3.67
C HIS A 109 5.40 2.46 3.61
N LEU A 110 4.59 2.13 2.60
CA LEU A 110 4.14 0.76 2.37
C LEU A 110 5.35 -0.18 2.14
N ASP A 111 6.30 0.21 1.30
CA ASP A 111 7.51 -0.56 1.00
C ASP A 111 8.40 -0.75 2.23
N ASP A 112 8.56 0.27 3.08
CA ASP A 112 9.32 0.21 4.33
C ASP A 112 8.67 -0.75 5.33
N MET A 113 7.33 -0.76 5.42
CA MET A 113 6.60 -1.68 6.28
C MET A 113 6.70 -3.13 5.78
N ALA A 114 6.54 -3.36 4.49
CA ALA A 114 6.70 -4.68 3.88
C ALA A 114 8.13 -5.22 4.11
N GLU A 115 9.14 -4.37 3.95
CA GLU A 115 10.54 -4.73 4.21
C GLU A 115 10.79 -5.05 5.70
N LYS A 116 10.19 -4.28 6.62
CA LYS A 116 10.27 -4.53 8.06
C LYS A 116 9.65 -5.88 8.42
N ARG A 117 8.43 -6.16 7.94
CA ARG A 117 7.74 -7.44 8.16
C ARG A 117 8.55 -8.62 7.61
N ARG A 118 9.11 -8.49 6.41
CA ARG A 118 9.98 -9.53 5.83
C ARG A 118 11.18 -9.83 6.72
N LYS A 119 11.89 -8.80 7.20
CA LYS A 119 13.05 -8.98 8.10
C LYS A 119 12.68 -9.59 9.45
N GLU A 120 11.50 -9.28 9.98
CA GLU A 120 11.01 -9.88 11.22
C GLU A 120 10.74 -11.39 11.03
N ARG A 121 10.15 -11.78 9.90
CA ARG A 121 9.95 -13.20 9.54
C ARG A 121 11.26 -13.96 9.32
N GLU A 122 12.22 -13.36 8.62
CA GLU A 122 13.56 -13.96 8.43
C GLU A 122 14.32 -14.17 9.76
N ARG A 123 14.00 -13.39 10.80
CA ARG A 123 14.58 -13.53 12.15
C ARG A 123 13.88 -14.56 13.02
N MET A 124 12.72 -15.06 12.61
CA MET A 124 11.96 -16.10 13.31
C MET A 124 11.84 -17.35 12.43
N PRO A 125 12.91 -18.14 12.25
CA PRO A 125 12.77 -19.46 11.65
C PRO A 125 11.98 -20.35 12.61
N ASP A 126 10.81 -20.82 12.15
CA ASP A 126 9.93 -21.83 12.74
C ASP A 126 10.23 -22.27 14.18
N ALA A 127 9.44 -21.76 15.13
CA ALA A 127 9.18 -22.46 16.38
C ALA A 127 8.05 -23.50 16.18
N SER A 128 8.19 -24.38 15.18
CA SER A 128 7.22 -25.43 14.87
C SER A 128 7.90 -26.70 14.39
N SER A 129 8.41 -27.50 15.33
CA SER A 129 8.46 -28.96 15.20
C SER A 129 8.59 -29.62 16.57
N PRO A 130 7.48 -29.92 17.28
CA PRO A 130 7.47 -30.96 18.28
C PRO A 130 6.95 -32.24 17.62
N ASP A 131 7.73 -32.84 16.72
CA ASP A 131 7.38 -34.15 16.18
C ASP A 131 8.65 -34.98 16.01
N SER A 132 9.15 -35.51 17.14
CA SER A 132 10.08 -36.64 17.22
C SER A 132 10.33 -37.04 18.68
N LEU A 133 9.28 -37.47 19.41
CA LEU A 133 9.43 -38.25 20.65
C LEU A 133 8.18 -39.12 20.87
N ILE A 134 7.99 -40.14 20.02
CA ILE A 134 7.32 -41.39 20.41
C ILE A 134 8.10 -42.55 19.76
#